data_AF-A0A151SYE4-F1
#
_entry.id   AF-A0A151SYE4-F1
#
_cell.length_a   1.000
_cell.length_b   1.000
_cell.length_c   1.000
_cell.angle_alpha   90.00
_cell.angle_beta   90.00
_cell.angle_gamma   90.00
#
_symmetry.space_group_name_H-M   'P 1'
#
loop_
_entity.id
_entity.type
_entity.pdbx_description
1 polymer ?
#
loop_
_entity_poly.entity_id
_entity_poly.type
_entity_poly.pdbx_seq_one_letter_code
_entity_poly.pdbx_strand_id
1 'polypeptide(L)'
;CKSVTTPYDVNSQLKQNKGDSLAQPQYAQITGSLLHLMNFSRPDIAYAVSRLSRYTHCPNQDHWEALARLMRYLRGTMDYGIEYSGFPAVLEGYSDANWISDSDETKYTSGYVFTLGGGAIARRSVRQSIIARSTMESEFVALEMTSTEVEWLRNFLANIPLGMKPTPSVSIHCDNQSAIAIAKNKSYNGKNRHIQLRHNIVKQLLKDGTISINYVKSEGNLADPPTKPLVRKMIYETSRGMGLKPIENKQVMVTQPL
;
A
#
# COMPACT_ATOMS: atom_id res chain seq x y z
N CYS A 1 -8.87 26.66 -8.13
CA CYS A 1 -7.62 25.99 -7.71
C CYS A 1 -7.01 25.17 -8.83
N LYS A 2 -5.72 25.38 -9.15
CA LYS A 2 -4.96 24.56 -10.11
C LYS A 2 -4.75 23.14 -9.57
N SER A 3 -4.83 22.11 -10.42
CA SER A 3 -4.53 20.73 -10.04
C SER A 3 -3.03 20.56 -9.77
N VAL A 4 -2.69 19.52 -8.99
CA VAL A 4 -1.30 19.13 -8.72
C VAL A 4 -1.09 17.68 -9.15
N THR A 5 0.16 17.30 -9.40
CA THR A 5 0.49 15.99 -9.99
C THR A 5 0.93 14.95 -8.96
N THR A 6 1.02 15.30 -7.67
CA THR A 6 1.31 14.35 -6.58
C THR A 6 0.36 14.60 -5.39
N PRO A 7 -0.09 13.54 -4.70
CA PRO A 7 -1.02 13.62 -3.57
C PRO A 7 -0.37 14.18 -2.30
N TYR A 8 0.95 14.00 -2.16
CA TYR A 8 1.74 14.50 -1.04
C TYR A 8 2.99 15.23 -1.57
N ASP A 9 3.51 16.16 -0.78
CA ASP A 9 4.75 16.86 -1.10
C ASP A 9 5.92 16.13 -0.42
N VAL A 10 6.89 15.66 -1.21
CA VAL A 10 8.03 14.87 -0.72
C VAL A 10 8.86 15.65 0.31
N ASN A 11 8.84 16.98 0.24
CA ASN A 11 9.59 17.83 1.17
C ASN A 11 8.77 18.26 2.39
N SER A 12 7.48 17.92 2.47
CA SER A 12 6.61 18.33 3.58
C SER A 12 6.78 17.42 4.79
N GLN A 13 7.20 18.04 5.90
CA GLN A 13 7.27 17.41 7.23
C GLN A 13 6.15 17.99 8.10
N LEU A 14 5.18 17.15 8.48
CA LEU A 14 4.03 17.55 9.28
C LEU A 14 4.31 17.21 10.75
N LYS A 15 4.12 18.18 11.65
CA LYS A 15 4.44 18.01 13.08
C LYS A 15 3.19 18.04 13.92
N GLN A 16 3.25 17.44 15.11
CA GLN A 16 2.12 17.53 16.03
C GLN A 16 1.85 18.99 16.41
N ASN A 17 0.59 19.41 16.27
CA ASN A 17 0.17 20.73 16.72
C ASN A 17 0.07 20.74 18.25
N LYS A 18 0.73 21.72 18.88
CA LYS A 18 0.67 21.95 20.33
C LYS A 18 -0.26 23.12 20.72
N GLY A 19 -0.74 23.88 19.73
CA GLY A 19 -1.66 24.99 19.93
C GLY A 19 -3.12 24.59 19.73
N ASP A 20 -3.95 25.59 19.48
CA ASP A 20 -5.37 25.39 19.21
C ASP A 20 -5.60 24.66 17.89
N SER A 21 -6.64 23.84 17.89
CA SER A 21 -7.04 23.02 16.76
C SER A 21 -7.84 23.85 15.75
N LEU A 22 -7.47 23.76 14.47
CA LEU A 22 -8.14 24.49 13.39
C LEU A 22 -9.23 23.61 12.75
N ALA A 23 -10.51 23.96 12.94
CA ALA A 23 -11.64 23.33 12.23
C ALA A 23 -11.63 21.78 12.30
N GLN A 24 -11.33 21.24 13.49
CA GLN A 24 -11.14 19.81 13.73
C GLN A 24 -12.25 18.91 13.16
N PRO A 25 -13.55 19.21 13.35
CA PRO A 25 -14.60 18.31 12.88
C PRO A 25 -14.62 18.20 11.35
N GLN A 26 -14.44 19.31 10.64
CA GLN A 26 -14.38 19.30 9.17
C GLN A 26 -13.15 18.54 8.66
N TYR A 27 -11.99 18.73 9.30
CA TYR A 27 -10.77 18.01 8.95
C TYR A 27 -10.96 16.50 9.10
N ALA A 28 -11.54 16.05 10.22
CA ALA A 28 -11.81 14.64 10.50
C ALA A 28 -12.81 14.05 9.50
N GLN A 29 -13.87 14.80 9.16
CA GLN A 29 -14.87 14.36 8.19
C GLN A 29 -14.26 14.14 6.80
N ILE A 30 -13.52 15.13 6.28
CA ILE A 30 -12.88 15.03 4.96
C ILE A 30 -11.86 13.89 4.96
N THR A 31 -11.05 13.78 6.00
CA THR A 31 -10.06 12.71 6.13
C THR A 31 -10.72 11.33 6.16
N GLY A 32 -11.87 11.19 6.83
CA GLY A 32 -12.67 9.97 6.84
C GLY A 32 -13.23 9.61 5.45
N SER A 33 -13.73 10.60 4.69
CA SER A 33 -14.18 10.38 3.31
C SER A 33 -13.02 9.98 2.39
N LEU A 34 -11.85 10.59 2.57
CA LEU A 34 -10.64 10.23 1.84
C LEU A 34 -10.15 8.82 2.22
N LEU A 35 -10.30 8.40 3.48
CA LEU A 35 -10.00 7.04 3.91
C LEU A 35 -10.86 6.01 3.17
N HIS A 36 -12.13 6.32 2.91
CA HIS A 36 -12.99 5.47 2.08
C HIS A 36 -12.47 5.36 0.64
N LEU A 37 -12.19 6.48 -0.04
CA LEU A 37 -11.56 6.46 -1.37
C LEU A 37 -10.22 5.71 -1.37
N MET A 38 -9.46 5.89 -0.28
CA MET A 38 -8.21 5.21 0.02
C MET A 38 -8.37 3.75 0.46
N ASN A 39 -9.55 3.17 0.49
CA ASN A 39 -9.69 1.71 0.61
C ASN A 39 -10.20 1.12 -0.70
N PHE A 40 -11.14 1.78 -1.37
CA PHE A 40 -11.87 1.16 -2.48
C PHE A 40 -11.40 1.51 -3.89
N SER A 41 -10.93 2.73 -4.17
CA SER A 41 -10.74 3.18 -5.57
C SER A 41 -9.43 3.89 -5.86
N ARG A 42 -8.77 4.50 -4.86
CA ARG A 42 -7.59 5.37 -5.04
C ARG A 42 -6.35 4.87 -4.30
N PRO A 43 -5.73 3.73 -4.68
CA PRO A 43 -4.50 3.18 -4.06
C PRO A 43 -3.35 4.17 -3.95
N ASP A 44 -3.26 5.06 -4.93
CA ASP A 44 -2.25 6.10 -5.08
C ASP A 44 -2.24 7.18 -3.99
N ILE A 45 -3.32 7.35 -3.23
CA ILE A 45 -3.38 8.34 -2.14
C ILE A 45 -3.07 7.74 -0.75
N ALA A 46 -2.71 6.46 -0.67
CA ALA A 46 -2.55 5.72 0.58
C ALA A 46 -1.64 6.40 1.59
N TYR A 47 -0.43 6.80 1.18
CA TYR A 47 0.50 7.49 2.08
C TYR A 47 -0.06 8.84 2.58
N ALA A 48 -0.60 9.66 1.69
CA ALA A 48 -1.10 11.00 2.03
C ALA A 48 -2.21 10.92 3.09
N VAL A 49 -3.19 10.04 2.87
CA VAL A 49 -4.31 9.86 3.82
C VAL A 49 -3.82 9.26 5.15
N SER A 50 -2.92 8.27 5.11
CA SER A 50 -2.36 7.65 6.30
C SER A 50 -1.49 8.59 7.15
N ARG A 51 -0.93 9.64 6.53
CA ARG A 51 -0.23 10.73 7.23
C ARG A 51 -1.22 11.73 7.82
N LEU A 52 -2.15 12.22 7.02
CA LEU A 52 -3.15 13.21 7.45
C LEU A 52 -4.04 12.70 8.58
N SER A 53 -4.38 11.40 8.58
CA SER A 53 -5.21 10.77 9.62
C SER A 53 -4.62 10.84 11.03
N ARG A 54 -3.30 10.98 11.15
CA ARG A 54 -2.58 11.05 12.43
C ARG A 54 -2.85 12.35 13.18
N TYR A 55 -3.23 13.41 12.46
CA TYR A 55 -3.43 14.75 13.01
C TYR A 55 -4.91 15.11 13.16
N THR A 56 -5.81 14.12 13.04
CA THR A 56 -7.27 14.33 13.11
C THR A 56 -7.74 14.92 14.43
N HIS A 57 -7.03 14.69 15.53
CA HIS A 57 -7.37 15.25 16.84
C HIS A 57 -7.07 16.75 16.95
N CYS A 58 -5.95 17.21 16.39
CA CYS A 58 -5.52 18.61 16.49
C CYS A 58 -4.85 19.10 15.20
N PRO A 59 -5.61 19.30 14.10
CA PRO A 59 -5.07 19.89 12.87
C PRO A 59 -4.65 21.36 13.05
N ASN A 60 -3.69 21.80 12.24
CA ASN A 60 -3.23 23.18 12.14
C ASN A 60 -3.26 23.62 10.65
N GLN A 61 -2.78 24.82 10.34
CA GLN A 61 -2.76 25.32 8.97
C GLN A 61 -1.97 24.42 8.01
N ASP A 62 -0.79 23.91 8.41
CA ASP A 62 0.03 23.03 7.56
C ASP A 62 -0.70 21.72 7.22
N HIS A 63 -1.43 21.15 8.19
CA HIS A 63 -2.27 19.97 7.98
C HIS A 63 -3.38 20.23 6.95
N TRP A 64 -4.02 21.40 7.03
CA TRP A 64 -5.03 21.83 6.06
C TRP A 64 -4.47 22.07 4.66
N GLU A 65 -3.26 22.61 4.56
CA GLU A 65 -2.59 22.83 3.27
C GLU A 65 -2.20 21.50 2.59
N ALA A 66 -1.73 20.53 3.37
CA ALA A 66 -1.46 19.17 2.90
C ALA A 66 -2.76 18.47 2.45
N LEU A 67 -3.85 18.62 3.22
CA LEU A 67 -5.18 18.11 2.85
C LEU A 67 -5.69 18.76 1.54
N ALA A 68 -5.55 20.08 1.41
CA ALA A 68 -5.93 20.81 0.21
C ALA A 68 -5.10 20.38 -1.01
N ARG A 69 -3.81 20.08 -0.83
CA ARG A 69 -2.96 19.49 -1.89
C ARG A 69 -3.54 18.16 -2.38
N LEU A 70 -3.85 17.25 -1.47
CA LEU A 70 -4.44 15.96 -1.81
C LEU A 70 -5.77 16.13 -2.58
N MET A 71 -6.62 17.05 -2.15
CA MET A 71 -7.87 17.37 -2.87
C MET A 71 -7.63 17.91 -4.28
N ARG A 72 -6.60 18.77 -4.48
CA ARG A 72 -6.21 19.25 -5.81
C ARG A 72 -5.68 18.13 -6.72
N TYR A 73 -5.02 17.13 -6.14
CA TYR A 73 -4.56 15.95 -6.87
C TYR A 73 -5.73 15.10 -7.34
N LEU A 74 -6.67 14.79 -6.44
CA LEU A 74 -7.90 14.07 -6.78
C LEU A 74 -8.71 14.79 -7.86
N ARG A 75 -8.81 16.12 -7.78
CA ARG A 75 -9.47 16.93 -8.81
C ARG A 75 -8.83 16.77 -10.20
N GLY A 76 -7.52 16.62 -10.27
CA GLY A 76 -6.79 16.42 -11.53
C GLY A 76 -6.84 14.99 -12.06
N THR A 77 -7.41 14.05 -11.30
CA THR A 77 -7.47 12.61 -11.60
C THR A 77 -8.86 12.05 -11.31
N MET A 78 -9.91 12.87 -11.47
CA MET A 78 -11.29 12.47 -11.18
C MET A 78 -11.80 11.39 -12.12
N ASP A 79 -11.25 11.35 -13.32
CA ASP A 79 -11.50 10.38 -14.37
C ASP A 79 -10.76 9.07 -14.15
N TYR A 80 -9.94 8.91 -13.11
CA TYR A 80 -9.18 7.68 -12.89
C TYR A 80 -10.01 6.62 -12.16
N GLY A 81 -9.92 5.37 -12.63
CA GLY A 81 -10.51 4.19 -12.02
C GLY A 81 -9.62 2.97 -12.12
N ILE A 82 -9.87 1.97 -11.26
CA ILE A 82 -9.14 0.70 -11.29
C ILE A 82 -9.73 -0.16 -12.40
N GLU A 83 -8.90 -0.54 -13.36
CA GLU A 83 -9.25 -1.44 -14.45
C GLU A 83 -8.67 -2.84 -14.19
N TYR A 84 -9.53 -3.86 -14.27
CA TYR A 84 -9.15 -5.27 -14.15
C TYR A 84 -9.11 -5.92 -15.53
N SER A 85 -8.09 -5.60 -16.32
CA SER A 85 -7.97 -6.05 -17.72
C SER A 85 -7.02 -7.24 -17.93
N GLY A 86 -6.30 -7.67 -16.90
CA GLY A 86 -5.31 -8.74 -16.99
C GLY A 86 -5.94 -10.13 -17.02
N PHE A 87 -5.64 -10.91 -18.05
CA PHE A 87 -6.01 -12.32 -18.15
C PHE A 87 -4.78 -13.20 -18.46
N PRO A 88 -4.58 -14.34 -17.74
CA PRO A 88 -5.40 -14.83 -16.64
C PRO A 88 -5.31 -13.92 -15.39
N ALA A 89 -6.35 -13.95 -14.54
CA ALA A 89 -6.42 -13.13 -13.34
C ALA A 89 -5.49 -13.66 -12.23
N VAL A 90 -4.21 -13.32 -12.29
CA VAL A 90 -3.20 -13.76 -11.32
C VAL A 90 -3.22 -12.86 -10.10
N LEU A 91 -3.21 -13.46 -8.90
CA LEU A 91 -3.01 -12.75 -7.63
C LEU A 91 -1.51 -12.53 -7.40
N GLU A 92 -1.11 -11.28 -7.21
CA GLU A 92 0.27 -10.90 -6.88
C GLU A 92 0.27 -9.94 -5.68
N GLY A 93 1.31 -10.04 -4.86
CA GLY A 93 1.50 -9.20 -3.69
C GLY A 93 2.79 -8.41 -3.77
N TYR A 94 2.80 -7.21 -3.20
CA TYR A 94 3.94 -6.32 -3.13
C TYR A 94 4.12 -5.88 -1.68
N SER A 95 5.35 -5.86 -1.18
CA SER A 95 5.68 -5.44 0.18
C SER A 95 6.78 -4.37 0.17
N ASP A 96 6.66 -3.37 1.04
CA ASP A 96 7.68 -2.33 1.24
C ASP A 96 7.67 -1.86 2.71
N ALA A 97 8.80 -1.35 3.19
CA ALA A 97 8.88 -0.68 4.47
C ALA A 97 9.78 0.56 4.41
N ASN A 98 9.24 1.72 4.76
CA ASN A 98 10.01 2.96 4.75
C ASN A 98 10.21 3.56 6.14
N TRP A 99 11.42 4.07 6.40
CA TRP A 99 11.69 4.89 7.58
C TRP A 99 11.15 6.30 7.34
N ILE A 100 10.30 6.77 8.24
CA ILE A 100 9.86 8.17 8.22
C ILE A 100 10.72 8.92 9.23
N SER A 101 11.68 9.71 8.72
CA SER A 101 12.47 10.64 9.53
C SER A 101 11.67 11.94 9.71
N ASP A 102 10.65 11.91 10.55
CA ASP A 102 10.02 13.13 11.04
C ASP A 102 10.49 13.38 12.49
N SER A 103 10.55 14.64 12.91
CA SER A 103 11.15 15.02 14.21
C SER A 103 10.48 14.37 15.42
N ASP A 104 9.26 13.85 15.23
CA ASP A 104 8.44 13.24 16.27
C ASP A 104 8.33 11.71 16.14
N GLU A 105 8.93 11.07 15.11
CA GLU A 105 8.72 9.67 14.79
C GLU A 105 10.02 8.85 14.64
N THR A 106 10.07 7.71 15.33
CA THR A 106 11.19 6.75 15.31
C THR A 106 10.79 5.38 14.76
N LYS A 107 9.69 5.29 14.01
CA LYS A 107 9.13 4.01 13.55
C LYS A 107 8.99 3.95 12.03
N TYR A 108 9.27 2.77 11.48
CA TYR A 108 9.02 2.45 10.08
C TYR A 108 7.51 2.36 9.80
N THR A 109 7.13 2.63 8.55
CA THR A 109 5.80 2.36 8.00
C THR A 109 5.92 1.18 7.04
N SER A 110 5.16 0.13 7.30
CA SER A 110 5.02 -1.02 6.39
C SER A 110 3.80 -0.84 5.52
N GLY A 111 3.90 -1.30 4.28
CA GLY A 111 2.77 -1.33 3.37
C GLY A 111 2.78 -2.55 2.48
N TYR A 112 1.60 -2.87 1.98
CA TYR A 112 1.44 -3.84 0.92
C TYR A 112 0.42 -3.37 -0.10
N VAL A 113 0.50 -3.93 -1.30
CA VAL A 113 -0.53 -3.87 -2.32
C VAL A 113 -0.70 -5.26 -2.91
N PHE A 114 -1.94 -5.69 -3.08
CA PHE A 114 -2.31 -6.90 -3.82
C PHE A 114 -3.02 -6.54 -5.10
N THR A 115 -2.62 -7.17 -6.19
CA THR A 115 -3.25 -7.02 -7.50
C THR A 115 -3.86 -8.34 -7.94
N LEU A 116 -5.01 -8.27 -8.60
CA LEU A 116 -5.66 -9.39 -9.26
C LEU A 116 -6.08 -8.94 -10.66
N GLY A 117 -5.67 -9.66 -11.70
CA GLY A 117 -6.03 -9.27 -13.08
C GLY A 117 -5.56 -7.85 -13.45
N GLY A 118 -4.38 -7.45 -12.96
CA GLY A 118 -3.77 -6.15 -13.26
C GLY A 118 -4.36 -4.94 -12.51
N GLY A 119 -5.35 -5.13 -11.64
CA GLY A 119 -5.92 -4.08 -10.80
C GLY A 119 -5.69 -4.34 -9.31
N ALA A 120 -5.52 -3.29 -8.52
CA ALA A 120 -5.39 -3.41 -7.06
C ALA A 120 -6.70 -3.89 -6.42
N ILE A 121 -6.63 -4.87 -5.53
CA ILE A 121 -7.78 -5.41 -4.78
C ILE A 121 -7.66 -5.21 -3.27
N ALA A 122 -6.44 -5.11 -2.76
CA ALA A 122 -6.19 -4.87 -1.35
C ALA A 122 -4.90 -4.06 -1.18
N ARG A 123 -4.85 -3.27 -0.12
CA ARG A 123 -3.73 -2.38 0.18
C ARG A 123 -3.72 -2.03 1.65
N ARG A 124 -2.54 -1.71 2.16
CA ARG A 124 -2.38 -1.28 3.54
C ARG A 124 -1.18 -0.36 3.67
N SER A 125 -1.30 0.61 4.56
CA SER A 125 -0.20 1.42 5.08
C SER A 125 -0.35 1.47 6.60
N VAL A 126 0.65 0.99 7.34
CA VAL A 126 0.57 0.91 8.79
C VAL A 126 1.92 1.18 9.43
N ARG A 127 1.90 1.93 10.54
CA ARG A 127 3.09 2.12 11.36
C ARG A 127 3.46 0.81 12.04
N GLN A 128 4.72 0.41 11.95
CA GLN A 128 5.19 -0.77 12.67
C GLN A 128 5.01 -0.58 14.17
N SER A 129 4.52 -1.61 14.85
CA SER A 129 4.43 -1.63 16.31
C SER A 129 5.82 -1.74 16.93
N ILE A 130 6.70 -2.51 16.29
CA ILE A 130 8.08 -2.74 16.72
C ILE A 130 9.03 -1.64 16.22
N ILE A 131 10.11 -1.43 16.96
CA ILE A 131 11.24 -0.59 16.52
C ILE A 131 12.22 -1.54 15.83
N ALA A 132 12.20 -1.56 14.49
CA ALA A 132 13.17 -2.32 13.72
C ALA A 132 14.57 -1.69 13.88
N ARG A 133 15.59 -2.53 14.04
CA ARG A 133 16.98 -2.09 14.27
C ARG A 133 17.77 -1.93 12.98
N SER A 134 17.20 -2.35 11.85
CA SER A 134 17.77 -2.18 10.51
C SER A 134 16.67 -2.11 9.47
N THR A 135 17.00 -1.57 8.30
CA THR A 135 16.13 -1.59 7.10
C THR A 135 15.74 -3.02 6.72
N MET A 136 16.66 -3.98 6.87
CA MET A 136 16.37 -5.38 6.60
C MET A 136 15.31 -5.94 7.57
N GLU A 137 15.36 -5.60 8.86
CA GLU A 137 14.33 -6.03 9.81
C GLU A 137 12.97 -5.40 9.52
N SER A 138 12.91 -4.11 9.16
CA SER A 138 11.65 -3.45 8.83
C SER A 138 11.02 -4.02 7.56
N GLU A 139 11.83 -4.28 6.54
CA GLU A 139 11.38 -4.91 5.29
C GLU A 139 10.89 -6.33 5.53
N PHE A 140 11.58 -7.08 6.37
CA PHE A 140 11.14 -8.42 6.75
C PHE A 140 9.79 -8.42 7.50
N VAL A 141 9.53 -7.40 8.31
CA VAL A 141 8.24 -7.21 8.99
C VAL A 141 7.13 -6.88 7.99
N ALA A 142 7.40 -6.04 6.97
CA ALA A 142 6.45 -5.79 5.90
C ALA A 142 6.16 -7.06 5.09
N LEU A 143 7.21 -7.82 4.77
CA LEU A 143 7.10 -9.08 4.04
C LEU A 143 6.26 -10.12 4.79
N GLU A 144 6.45 -10.28 6.10
CA GLU A 144 5.63 -11.18 6.90
C GLU A 144 4.18 -10.69 6.99
N MET A 145 3.94 -9.39 7.22
CA MET A 145 2.58 -8.83 7.20
C MET A 145 1.86 -9.11 5.88
N THR A 146 2.58 -8.97 4.77
CA THR A 146 2.08 -9.27 3.42
C THR A 146 1.80 -10.77 3.27
N SER A 147 2.68 -11.63 3.77
CA SER A 147 2.54 -13.09 3.68
C SER A 147 1.30 -13.60 4.42
N THR A 148 1.04 -13.07 5.61
CA THR A 148 -0.15 -13.41 6.42
C THR A 148 -1.44 -12.95 5.73
N GLU A 149 -1.45 -11.76 5.11
CA GLU A 149 -2.61 -11.29 4.34
C GLU A 149 -2.86 -12.12 3.08
N VAL A 150 -1.80 -12.55 2.37
CA VAL A 150 -1.92 -13.43 1.20
C VAL A 150 -2.65 -14.71 1.53
N GLU A 151 -2.32 -15.34 2.66
CA GLU A 151 -2.97 -16.59 3.06
C GLU A 151 -4.49 -16.39 3.20
N TRP A 152 -4.90 -15.30 3.86
CA TRP A 152 -6.31 -14.94 3.98
C TRP A 152 -6.96 -14.67 2.61
N LEU A 153 -6.35 -13.83 1.77
CA LEU A 153 -6.86 -13.48 0.44
C LEU A 153 -6.98 -14.71 -0.46
N ARG A 154 -5.98 -15.60 -0.45
CA ARG A 154 -5.99 -16.85 -1.24
C ARG A 154 -7.11 -17.77 -0.79
N ASN A 155 -7.29 -17.94 0.52
CA ASN A 155 -8.37 -18.76 1.06
C ASN A 155 -9.74 -18.17 0.75
N PHE A 156 -9.88 -16.84 0.81
CA PHE A 156 -11.10 -16.15 0.41
C PHE A 156 -11.42 -16.38 -1.08
N LEU A 157 -10.47 -16.16 -1.97
CA LEU A 157 -10.65 -16.34 -3.42
C LEU A 157 -10.91 -17.81 -3.81
N ALA A 158 -10.31 -18.78 -3.11
CA ALA A 158 -10.54 -20.20 -3.35
C ALA A 158 -11.99 -20.64 -3.06
N ASN A 159 -12.69 -19.92 -2.20
CA ASN A 159 -14.09 -20.18 -1.83
C ASN A 159 -15.10 -19.52 -2.78
N ILE A 160 -14.67 -18.61 -3.66
CA ILE A 160 -15.54 -17.99 -4.65
C ILE A 160 -15.81 -19.01 -5.78
N PRO A 161 -17.06 -19.24 -6.22
CA PRO A 161 -17.38 -20.22 -7.28
C PRO A 161 -16.69 -19.96 -8.62
N LEU A 162 -16.36 -18.69 -8.91
CA LEU A 162 -15.59 -18.24 -10.08
C LEU A 162 -14.07 -18.20 -9.84
N GLY A 163 -13.61 -18.63 -8.66
CA GLY A 163 -12.22 -18.63 -8.27
C GLY A 163 -11.38 -19.60 -9.11
N MET A 164 -10.17 -19.19 -9.47
CA MET A 164 -9.24 -20.03 -10.23
C MET A 164 -8.82 -21.24 -9.38
N LYS A 165 -9.22 -22.44 -9.80
CA LYS A 165 -8.79 -23.72 -9.21
C LYS A 165 -7.98 -24.51 -10.25
N PRO A 166 -6.82 -25.10 -9.87
CA PRO A 166 -6.17 -25.01 -8.56
C PRO A 166 -5.60 -23.61 -8.27
N THR A 167 -5.57 -23.20 -7.01
CA THR A 167 -5.00 -21.90 -6.62
C THR A 167 -3.48 -21.96 -6.67
N PRO A 168 -2.83 -21.25 -7.62
CA PRO A 168 -1.39 -21.25 -7.72
C PRO A 168 -0.75 -20.60 -6.47
N SER A 169 0.55 -20.84 -6.30
CA SER A 169 1.36 -20.10 -5.33
C SER A 169 1.31 -18.61 -5.66
N VAL A 170 1.13 -17.77 -4.65
CA VAL A 170 1.04 -16.32 -4.83
C VAL A 170 2.44 -15.70 -4.78
N SER A 171 2.81 -14.95 -5.82
CA SER A 171 4.08 -14.24 -5.87
C SER A 171 4.03 -12.99 -5.01
N ILE A 172 4.91 -12.91 -4.01
CA ILE A 172 5.17 -11.70 -3.23
C ILE A 172 6.47 -11.06 -3.72
N HIS A 173 6.36 -9.80 -4.12
CA HIS A 173 7.44 -8.97 -4.61
C HIS A 173 7.98 -8.08 -3.48
N CYS A 174 9.28 -8.16 -3.24
CA CYS A 174 10.00 -7.36 -2.24
C CYS A 174 11.26 -6.80 -2.88
N ASP A 175 11.63 -5.56 -2.55
CA ASP A 175 12.81 -4.89 -3.11
C ASP A 175 14.06 -5.01 -2.23
N ASN A 176 13.96 -5.71 -1.10
CA ASN A 176 15.08 -5.92 -0.19
C ASN A 176 15.61 -7.37 -0.26
N GLN A 177 16.74 -7.56 -0.94
CA GLN A 177 17.38 -8.88 -1.07
C GLN A 177 17.78 -9.50 0.26
N SER A 178 18.15 -8.70 1.26
CA SER A 178 18.52 -9.19 2.59
C SER A 178 17.31 -9.76 3.34
N ALA A 179 16.14 -9.11 3.23
CA ALA A 179 14.90 -9.64 3.78
C ALA A 179 14.48 -10.94 3.08
N ILE A 180 14.61 -11.01 1.74
CA ILE A 180 14.34 -12.22 0.96
C ILE A 180 15.28 -13.37 1.37
N ALA A 181 16.57 -13.07 1.56
CA ALA A 181 17.55 -14.08 1.99
C ALA A 181 17.20 -14.65 3.37
N ILE A 182 16.76 -13.81 4.31
CA ILE A 182 16.28 -14.30 5.62
C ILE A 182 15.05 -15.17 5.46
N ALA A 183 14.06 -14.76 4.66
CA ALA A 183 12.85 -15.53 4.44
C ALA A 183 13.15 -16.95 3.93
N LYS A 184 14.12 -17.06 3.01
CA LYS A 184 14.53 -18.33 2.38
C LYS A 184 15.50 -19.16 3.24
N ASN A 185 16.09 -18.59 4.28
CA ASN A 185 17.03 -19.32 5.14
C ASN A 185 16.35 -20.42 5.95
N LYS A 186 17.05 -21.55 6.11
CA LYS A 186 16.56 -22.72 6.89
C LYS A 186 16.28 -22.37 8.35
N SER A 187 17.06 -21.47 8.94
CA SER A 187 16.89 -21.03 10.32
C SER A 187 17.18 -19.53 10.42
N TYR A 188 16.43 -18.84 11.26
CA TYR A 188 16.79 -17.50 11.70
C TYR A 188 17.85 -17.60 12.80
N ASN A 189 19.06 -17.15 12.51
CA ASN A 189 20.20 -17.21 13.43
C ASN A 189 20.32 -15.96 14.33
N GLY A 190 19.35 -15.04 14.27
CA GLY A 190 19.36 -13.82 15.07
C GLY A 190 18.82 -14.04 16.48
N LYS A 191 19.16 -13.11 17.39
CA LYS A 191 18.76 -13.16 18.82
C LYS A 191 17.34 -12.63 19.07
N ASN A 192 16.70 -12.01 18.08
CA ASN A 192 15.41 -11.34 18.24
C ASN A 192 14.23 -12.33 18.12
N ARG A 193 13.67 -12.75 19.25
CA ARG A 193 12.53 -13.70 19.32
C ARG A 193 11.33 -13.30 18.45
N HIS A 194 11.01 -12.00 18.39
CA HIS A 194 9.86 -11.52 17.60
C HIS A 194 10.10 -11.63 16.09
N ILE A 195 11.35 -11.49 15.61
CA ILE A 195 11.70 -11.73 14.21
C ILE A 195 11.72 -13.24 13.92
N GLN A 196 12.19 -14.05 14.87
CA GLN A 196 12.18 -15.51 14.72
C GLN A 196 10.77 -16.07 14.56
N LEU A 197 9.79 -15.57 15.31
CA LEU A 197 8.39 -15.97 15.14
C LEU A 197 7.87 -15.65 13.73
N ARG A 198 8.10 -14.42 13.26
CA ARG A 198 7.74 -13.97 11.90
C ARG A 198 8.43 -14.81 10.82
N HIS A 199 9.70 -15.17 11.05
CA HIS A 199 10.44 -16.07 10.17
C HIS A 199 9.80 -17.44 10.06
N ASN A 200 9.38 -18.03 11.18
CA ASN A 200 8.72 -19.33 11.16
C ASN A 200 7.40 -19.30 10.37
N ILE A 201 6.62 -18.21 10.48
CA ILE A 201 5.37 -18.01 9.72
C ILE A 201 5.66 -17.97 8.21
N VAL A 202 6.54 -17.06 7.77
CA VAL A 202 6.89 -16.92 6.34
C VAL A 202 7.47 -18.21 5.78
N LYS A 203 8.33 -18.88 6.56
CA LYS A 203 8.94 -20.15 6.17
C LYS A 203 7.90 -21.26 6.02
N GLN A 204 6.91 -21.33 6.88
CA GLN A 204 5.82 -22.30 6.76
C GLN A 204 5.02 -22.05 5.47
N LEU A 205 4.65 -20.80 5.19
CA LEU A 205 3.93 -20.44 3.96
C LEU A 205 4.72 -20.75 2.68
N LEU A 206 6.05 -20.58 2.70
CA LEU A 206 6.93 -21.00 1.60
C LEU A 206 6.97 -22.53 1.45
N LYS A 207 7.07 -23.26 2.56
CA LYS A 207 7.13 -24.73 2.57
C LYS A 207 5.83 -25.35 2.06
N ASP A 208 4.70 -24.76 2.43
CA ASP A 208 3.36 -25.22 2.03
C ASP A 208 3.02 -24.84 0.58
N GLY A 209 3.89 -24.07 -0.09
CA GLY A 209 3.68 -23.60 -1.46
C GLY A 209 2.63 -22.50 -1.58
N THR A 210 2.13 -21.96 -0.46
CA THR A 210 1.14 -20.88 -0.42
C THR A 210 1.68 -19.61 -1.08
N ILE A 211 2.96 -19.30 -0.84
CA ILE A 211 3.63 -18.11 -1.36
C ILE A 211 4.95 -18.45 -2.06
N SER A 212 5.36 -17.58 -2.97
CA SER A 212 6.73 -17.50 -3.47
C SER A 212 7.23 -16.07 -3.31
N ILE A 213 8.54 -15.87 -3.14
CA ILE A 213 9.11 -14.54 -2.88
C ILE A 213 10.13 -14.20 -3.97
N ASN A 214 9.85 -13.11 -4.67
CA ASN A 214 10.60 -12.62 -5.82
C ASN A 214 11.14 -11.22 -5.56
N TYR A 215 12.34 -10.96 -6.07
CA TYR A 215 12.90 -9.61 -6.04
C TYR A 215 12.21 -8.73 -7.08
N VAL A 216 11.88 -7.50 -6.70
CA VAL A 216 11.46 -6.44 -7.62
C VAL A 216 12.36 -5.22 -7.41
N LYS A 217 12.64 -4.45 -8.46
CA LYS A 217 13.33 -3.16 -8.28
C LYS A 217 12.36 -2.19 -7.61
N SER A 218 12.85 -1.29 -6.76
CA SER A 218 11.99 -0.30 -6.07
C SER A 218 11.15 0.53 -7.06
N GLU A 219 11.69 0.86 -8.25
CA GLU A 219 10.93 1.55 -9.31
C GLU A 219 9.66 0.81 -9.77
N GLY A 220 9.64 -0.51 -9.65
CA GLY A 220 8.50 -1.37 -9.99
C GLY A 220 7.72 -1.89 -8.77
N ASN A 221 8.06 -1.46 -7.55
CA ASN A 221 7.40 -1.95 -6.35
C ASN A 221 6.07 -1.21 -6.13
N LEU A 222 4.94 -1.91 -6.32
CA LEU A 222 3.61 -1.31 -6.13
C LEU A 222 3.29 -1.01 -4.65
N ALA A 223 4.11 -1.47 -3.71
CA ALA A 223 3.99 -1.14 -2.29
C ALA A 223 4.72 0.15 -1.90
N ASP A 224 5.40 0.84 -2.83
CA ASP A 224 6.02 2.14 -2.58
C ASP A 224 4.99 3.26 -2.27
N PRO A 225 3.87 3.43 -3.02
CA PRO A 225 2.89 4.48 -2.76
C PRO A 225 2.25 4.47 -1.36
N PRO A 226 2.00 3.32 -0.70
CA PRO A 226 1.51 3.34 0.69
C PRO A 226 2.58 3.66 1.74
N THR A 227 3.88 3.49 1.47
CA THR A 227 4.92 3.60 2.51
C THR A 227 5.69 4.92 2.50
N LYS A 228 5.82 5.56 1.33
CA LYS A 228 6.65 6.75 1.16
C LYS A 228 6.04 7.77 0.19
N PRO A 229 6.38 9.06 0.33
CA PRO A 229 5.97 10.06 -0.65
C PRO A 229 6.79 9.87 -1.92
N LEU A 230 6.13 9.87 -3.07
CA LEU A 230 6.73 9.57 -4.36
C LEU A 230 6.75 10.78 -5.30
N VAL A 231 7.75 10.82 -6.17
CA VAL A 231 7.80 11.77 -7.29
C VAL A 231 6.78 11.41 -8.36
N ARG A 232 6.39 12.39 -9.18
CA ARG A 232 5.33 12.24 -10.20
C ARG A 232 5.50 11.00 -11.10
N LYS A 233 6.72 10.72 -11.56
CA LYS A 233 7.01 9.57 -12.44
C LYS A 233 6.64 8.24 -11.75
N MET A 234 7.14 8.05 -10.54
CA MET A 234 6.88 6.86 -9.73
C MET A 234 5.39 6.68 -9.41
N ILE A 235 4.68 7.78 -9.09
CA ILE A 235 3.23 7.73 -8.86
C ILE A 235 2.50 7.28 -10.11
N TYR A 236 2.88 7.81 -11.28
CA TYR A 236 2.26 7.43 -12.55
C TYR A 236 2.50 5.95 -12.87
N GLU A 237 3.74 5.47 -12.73
CA GLU A 237 4.11 4.07 -13.01
C GLU A 237 3.41 3.10 -12.06
N THR A 238 3.47 3.36 -10.75
CA THR A 238 2.80 2.52 -9.73
C THR A 238 1.28 2.58 -9.84
N SER A 239 0.68 3.75 -10.11
CA SER A 239 -0.77 3.86 -10.35
C SER A 239 -1.21 2.98 -11.51
N ARG A 240 -0.47 3.01 -12.63
CA ARG A 240 -0.75 2.16 -13.79
C ARG A 240 -0.56 0.68 -13.47
N GLY A 241 0.47 0.31 -12.71
CA GLY A 241 0.69 -1.06 -12.25
C GLY A 241 -0.41 -1.57 -11.32
N MET A 242 -1.05 -0.67 -10.57
CA MET A 242 -2.24 -0.94 -9.74
C MET A 242 -3.55 -0.89 -10.53
N GLY A 243 -3.49 -0.78 -11.86
CA GLY A 243 -4.65 -0.70 -12.74
C GLY A 243 -5.37 0.66 -12.72
N LEU A 244 -4.86 1.65 -12.00
CA LEU A 244 -5.47 2.97 -11.89
C LEU A 244 -5.15 3.81 -13.14
N LYS A 245 -6.15 3.97 -14.01
CA LYS A 245 -6.03 4.64 -15.32
C LYS A 245 -7.23 5.57 -15.59
N PRO A 246 -7.11 6.55 -16.49
CA PRO A 246 -8.25 7.30 -16.99
C PRO A 246 -9.32 6.34 -17.54
N ILE A 247 -10.54 6.46 -17.04
CA ILE A 247 -11.71 5.76 -17.54
C ILE A 247 -12.08 6.43 -18.86
N GLU A 248 -11.81 5.76 -19.97
CA GLU A 248 -12.45 6.13 -21.24
C GLU A 248 -13.94 5.84 -21.09
N ASN A 249 -14.80 6.83 -21.34
CA ASN A 249 -16.24 6.63 -21.47
C ASN A 249 -16.52 5.73 -22.68
N LYS A 250 -16.31 4.42 -22.54
CA LYS A 250 -16.81 3.44 -23.49
C LYS A 250 -18.31 3.51 -23.38
N GLN A 251 -18.95 4.11 -24.38
CA GLN A 251 -20.38 3.98 -24.60
C GLN A 251 -20.69 2.48 -24.52
N VAL A 252 -21.42 2.10 -23.48
CA VAL A 252 -21.91 0.73 -23.31
C VAL A 252 -22.84 0.51 -24.50
N MET A 253 -22.32 -0.14 -25.54
CA MET A 253 -23.15 -0.73 -26.59
C MET A 253 -24.02 -1.76 -25.88
N VAL A 254 -25.25 -1.35 -25.57
CA VAL A 254 -26.30 -2.23 -25.09
C VAL A 254 -26.52 -3.26 -26.19
N THR A 255 -25.90 -4.43 -26.06
CA THR A 255 -26.27 -5.60 -26.84
C THR A 255 -27.71 -5.92 -26.49
N GLN A 256 -28.61 -5.68 -27.44
CA GLN A 256 -30.02 -6.04 -27.33
C GLN A 256 -30.15 -7.54 -27.06
N PRO A 257 -31.06 -7.96 -26.16
CA PRO A 257 -31.33 -9.38 -25.96
C PRO A 257 -32.01 -9.99 -27.20
N LEU A 258 -31.61 -11.23 -27.51
CA LEU A 258 -32.27 -12.13 -28.46
C LEU A 258 -33.71 -12.44 -28.04
#